data_AF-A0A836B1A0-F1
#
_entry.id   AF-A0A836B1A0-F1
#
_cell.length_a   1.000
_cell.length_b   1.000
_cell.length_c   1.000
_cell.angle_alpha   90.00
_cell.angle_beta   90.00
_cell.angle_gamma   90.00
#
_symmetry.space_group_name_H-M   'P 1'
#
loop_
_entity.id
_entity.type
_entity.pdbx_description
1 polymer ?
#
loop_
_entity_poly.entity_id
_entity_poly.type
_entity_poly.pdbx_seq_one_letter_code
_entity_poly.pdbx_strand_id
1 'polypeptide(L)'
;MTAPHCYLLSSHDDFSVVSMLPPDVAVINQLRDPLDRFLSAYEFAIEVASRSLKRPKNFRKKVGRIATEDVWPWSYLIPFFAADMRPKVTAAQAVPQPEGGRWIEVEQDGERWFHNKALNVSKWNLTDEEAGLNGGVLPLLDPYDNELVMSLREFAQHPIATELLHNGAAFQVLGITNYSHWGDAGAFRACLSDHPPLSAQLLEVAKARVRRFTHVGTTDRLFDSAASALVSMGLSVHSPAYSGGDDDVAGRGGTRRRTAAVDDDDDDHHHDDGGGGGAGAGGGGGRGGRGGGGTRGLAAQLQLMAKLVREARGRLQAAQRDLVNAQRDHSADAAALEALRGRVDVARQDLIDAQDRLADTRDQLPTGQAEVGLGGGGVEDVARRRGQRRLLEAETEAEADGGVSADAVADAVAGAVGSGDEVPEVDGSGRRVLAAGAGVNPVVVPQLDGFGNPLDMSFKRIPNSDVGTEFVRCAARAQQRSSSRRDQSLAALSTSDGRHVAFSKAARKRIPQEVLDLIRSHNVMDTELHTLGLALLDARIAEQKAAGLFHDLPKLPPTSDRGAANKRGGGPRVVKPQGERGGSEGELRR
;
A
#
# COMPACT_ATOMS: atom_id res chain seq x y z
N MET A 1 -11.75 30.04 -14.34
CA MET A 1 -12.05 28.62 -14.10
C MET A 1 -11.90 28.40 -12.60
N THR A 2 -13.01 28.09 -11.91
CA THR A 2 -13.00 27.72 -10.48
C THR A 2 -12.14 26.47 -10.31
N ALA A 3 -11.30 26.44 -9.27
CA ALA A 3 -10.45 25.27 -9.03
C ALA A 3 -11.36 24.04 -8.80
N PRO A 4 -11.10 22.91 -9.46
CA PRO A 4 -11.93 21.73 -9.31
C PRO A 4 -11.87 21.25 -7.85
N HIS A 5 -13.02 20.84 -7.31
CA HIS A 5 -13.14 20.20 -6.00
C HIS A 5 -12.56 18.78 -6.05
N CYS A 6 -11.25 18.67 -6.32
CA CYS A 6 -10.57 17.39 -6.45
C CYS A 6 -10.25 16.81 -5.06
N TYR A 7 -10.65 15.56 -4.84
CA TYR A 7 -10.27 14.76 -3.68
C TYR A 7 -9.20 13.76 -4.11
N LEU A 8 -8.07 13.74 -3.39
CA LEU A 8 -7.09 12.69 -3.57
C LEU A 8 -7.47 11.48 -2.72
N LEU A 9 -8.19 10.53 -3.32
CA LEU A 9 -8.24 9.17 -2.78
C LEU A 9 -6.94 8.47 -3.19
N SER A 10 -5.88 8.65 -2.41
CA SER A 10 -4.63 7.92 -2.62
C SER A 10 -4.73 6.55 -1.96
N SER A 11 -5.03 5.54 -2.75
CA SER A 11 -4.95 4.16 -2.29
C SER A 11 -4.22 3.29 -3.31
N HIS A 12 -3.52 2.26 -2.81
CA HIS A 12 -2.93 1.21 -3.65
C HIS A 12 -3.99 0.19 -4.09
N ASP A 13 -5.22 0.67 -4.28
CA ASP A 13 -6.39 -0.19 -4.37
C ASP A 13 -6.58 -0.74 -5.77
N ASP A 14 -7.45 -1.72 -5.79
CA ASP A 14 -8.04 -2.30 -6.96
C ASP A 14 -8.81 -1.26 -7.80
N PHE A 15 -8.63 -1.24 -9.12
CA PHE A 15 -9.29 -0.28 -10.01
C PHE A 15 -10.82 -0.37 -9.97
N SER A 16 -11.42 -1.46 -9.50
CA SER A 16 -12.87 -1.52 -9.28
C SER A 16 -13.36 -0.48 -8.27
N VAL A 17 -12.49 0.14 -7.46
CA VAL A 17 -12.87 1.33 -6.66
C VAL A 17 -13.41 2.45 -7.52
N VAL A 18 -12.88 2.63 -8.74
CA VAL A 18 -13.25 3.74 -9.62
C VAL A 18 -14.72 3.66 -10.03
N SER A 19 -15.31 2.46 -10.12
CA SER A 19 -16.74 2.32 -10.43
C SER A 19 -17.66 2.86 -9.33
N MET A 20 -17.15 3.05 -8.12
CA MET A 20 -17.89 3.62 -7.00
C MET A 20 -17.70 5.13 -6.85
N LEU A 21 -16.85 5.74 -7.69
CA LEU A 21 -16.53 7.16 -7.66
C LEU A 21 -17.26 7.91 -8.79
N PRO A 22 -17.35 9.26 -8.71
CA PRO A 22 -17.90 10.08 -9.79
C PRO A 22 -17.20 9.86 -11.15
N PRO A 23 -17.89 10.08 -12.29
CA PRO A 23 -17.36 9.78 -13.62
C PRO A 23 -16.17 10.65 -14.06
N ASP A 24 -15.88 11.75 -13.36
CA ASP A 24 -14.83 12.74 -13.65
C ASP A 24 -13.57 12.58 -12.78
N VAL A 25 -13.38 11.39 -12.18
CA VAL A 25 -12.22 11.11 -11.33
C VAL A 25 -10.92 11.02 -12.13
N ALA A 26 -9.94 11.82 -11.73
CA ALA A 26 -8.57 11.70 -12.19
C ALA A 26 -7.88 10.50 -11.52
N VAL A 27 -7.34 9.58 -12.32
CA VAL A 27 -6.60 8.41 -11.82
C VAL A 27 -5.11 8.63 -12.09
N ILE A 28 -4.31 8.49 -11.04
CA ILE A 28 -2.85 8.51 -11.12
C ILE A 28 -2.34 7.17 -10.60
N ASN A 29 -1.39 6.56 -11.31
CA ASN A 29 -0.80 5.29 -10.90
C ASN A 29 0.73 5.39 -10.82
N GLN A 30 1.32 4.56 -9.95
CA GLN A 30 2.76 4.37 -9.82
C GLN A 30 3.07 2.88 -10.02
N LEU A 31 3.54 2.55 -11.23
CA LEU A 31 3.96 1.20 -11.56
C LEU A 31 5.34 0.91 -10.96
N ARG A 32 5.68 -0.37 -10.85
CA ARG A 32 6.94 -0.81 -10.26
C ARG A 32 7.49 -1.96 -11.05
N ASP A 33 8.82 -2.02 -11.17
CA ASP A 33 9.49 -3.18 -11.74
C ASP A 33 9.01 -4.45 -11.00
N PRO A 34 8.54 -5.48 -11.72
CA PRO A 34 7.90 -6.64 -11.11
C PRO A 34 8.85 -7.42 -10.19
N LEU A 35 10.13 -7.51 -10.54
CA LEU A 35 11.11 -8.22 -9.72
C LEU A 35 11.35 -7.46 -8.41
N ASP A 36 11.57 -6.15 -8.48
CA ASP A 36 11.74 -5.31 -7.29
C ASP A 36 10.49 -5.28 -6.42
N ARG A 37 9.29 -5.27 -7.02
CA ARG A 37 8.00 -5.39 -6.31
C ARG A 37 7.96 -6.69 -5.52
N PHE A 38 8.27 -7.81 -6.17
CA PHE A 38 8.23 -9.14 -5.57
C PHE A 38 9.25 -9.29 -4.43
N LEU A 39 10.51 -8.94 -4.67
CA LEU A 39 11.58 -9.00 -3.67
C LEU A 39 11.25 -8.13 -2.45
N SER A 40 10.81 -6.89 -2.66
CA SER A 40 10.44 -6.03 -1.54
C SER A 40 9.20 -6.50 -0.80
N ALA A 41 8.25 -7.15 -1.46
CA ALA A 41 7.09 -7.72 -0.78
C ALA A 41 7.49 -8.90 0.13
N TYR A 42 8.38 -9.77 -0.34
CA TYR A 42 8.97 -10.84 0.46
C TYR A 42 9.72 -10.29 1.68
N GLU A 43 10.66 -9.36 1.46
CA GLU A 43 11.46 -8.72 2.51
C GLU A 43 10.57 -8.01 3.55
N PHE A 44 9.59 -7.24 3.10
CA PHE A 44 8.70 -6.47 3.97
C PHE A 44 7.75 -7.38 4.77
N ALA A 45 7.20 -8.42 4.14
CA ALA A 45 6.33 -9.37 4.84
C ALA A 45 7.08 -10.08 5.96
N ILE A 46 8.32 -10.51 5.73
CA ILE A 46 9.20 -11.11 6.73
C ILE A 46 9.55 -10.10 7.83
N GLU A 47 9.97 -8.88 7.47
CA GLU A 47 10.29 -7.82 8.43
C GLU A 47 9.11 -7.53 9.38
N VAL A 48 7.89 -7.44 8.85
CA VAL A 48 6.73 -7.14 9.68
C VAL A 48 6.27 -8.37 10.47
N ALA A 49 6.31 -9.56 9.87
CA ALA A 49 5.95 -10.80 10.52
C ALA A 49 6.90 -11.18 11.67
N SER A 50 8.19 -10.86 11.56
CA SER A 50 9.17 -11.13 12.62
C SER A 50 8.87 -10.37 13.92
N ARG A 51 8.15 -9.24 13.84
CA ARG A 51 7.67 -8.50 15.02
C ARG A 51 6.75 -9.33 15.89
N SER A 52 6.04 -10.31 15.30
CA SER A 52 5.17 -11.21 16.03
C SER A 52 5.92 -12.17 16.94
N LEU A 53 7.21 -12.45 16.66
CA LEU A 53 8.05 -13.30 17.50
C LEU A 53 8.31 -12.69 18.89
N LYS A 54 8.27 -11.36 19.00
CA LYS A 54 8.41 -10.62 20.27
C LYS A 54 7.07 -10.22 20.90
N ARG A 55 5.93 -10.50 20.25
CA ARG A 55 4.63 -10.08 20.77
C ARG A 55 4.27 -10.93 22.01
N PRO A 56 3.87 -10.30 23.13
CA PRO A 56 3.36 -11.05 24.27
C PRO A 56 2.07 -11.77 23.88
N LYS A 57 1.79 -12.92 24.54
CA LYS A 57 0.59 -13.74 24.26
C LYS A 57 -0.73 -12.96 24.35
N ASN A 58 -0.77 -11.90 25.16
CA ASN A 58 -1.94 -11.05 25.39
C ASN A 58 -1.97 -9.77 24.53
N PHE A 59 -1.17 -9.71 23.45
CA PHE A 59 -1.15 -8.53 22.58
C PHE A 59 -2.53 -8.30 21.94
N ARG A 60 -3.14 -7.15 22.27
CA ARG A 60 -4.37 -6.67 21.61
C ARG A 60 -4.03 -5.49 20.70
N LYS A 61 -4.49 -5.56 19.45
CA LYS A 61 -4.41 -4.41 18.54
C LYS A 61 -5.26 -3.27 19.09
N LYS A 62 -4.80 -2.03 18.91
CA LYS A 62 -5.63 -0.85 19.22
C LYS A 62 -6.82 -0.82 18.25
N VAL A 63 -8.03 -0.81 18.80
CA VAL A 63 -9.27 -0.70 18.02
C VAL A 63 -9.29 0.65 17.29
N GLY A 64 -9.70 0.64 16.02
CA GLY A 64 -9.84 1.86 15.21
C GLY A 64 -8.56 2.32 14.49
N ARG A 65 -7.40 1.69 14.72
CA ARG A 65 -6.17 1.97 13.98
C ARG A 65 -5.95 0.90 12.91
N ILE A 66 -5.92 1.29 11.64
CA ILE A 66 -5.52 0.40 10.54
C ILE A 66 -4.02 0.11 10.70
N ALA A 67 -3.69 -1.14 10.98
CA ALA A 67 -2.30 -1.60 10.96
C ALA A 67 -1.93 -2.11 9.57
N THR A 68 -0.64 -2.19 9.27
CA THR A 68 -0.14 -2.77 8.01
C THR A 68 -0.74 -4.15 7.75
N GLU A 69 -0.87 -4.97 8.79
CA GLU A 69 -1.50 -6.30 8.79
C GLU A 69 -3.01 -6.33 8.51
N ASP A 70 -3.66 -5.17 8.34
CA ASP A 70 -5.07 -5.07 7.97
C ASP A 70 -5.27 -4.64 6.49
N VAL A 71 -4.17 -4.32 5.79
CA VAL A 71 -4.15 -3.79 4.41
C VAL A 71 -3.66 -4.87 3.44
N TRP A 72 -4.22 -4.91 2.23
CA TRP A 72 -3.78 -5.83 1.17
C TRP A 72 -2.38 -5.45 0.62
N PRO A 73 -1.53 -6.42 0.21
CA PRO A 73 -1.63 -7.88 0.40
C PRO A 73 -1.15 -8.36 1.78
N TRP A 74 -0.72 -7.44 2.62
CA TRP A 74 -0.06 -7.71 3.90
C TRP A 74 -0.94 -8.45 4.90
N SER A 75 -2.25 -8.27 4.85
CA SER A 75 -3.21 -8.99 5.69
C SER A 75 -3.17 -10.51 5.50
N TYR A 76 -2.62 -10.99 4.40
CA TYR A 76 -2.41 -12.41 4.11
C TYR A 76 -0.94 -12.81 4.31
N LEU A 77 -0.01 -12.02 3.74
CA LEU A 77 1.41 -12.36 3.77
C LEU A 77 2.02 -12.32 5.17
N ILE A 78 1.66 -11.32 6.00
CA ILE A 78 2.20 -11.21 7.36
C ILE A 78 1.83 -12.42 8.23
N PRO A 79 0.54 -12.81 8.37
CA PRO A 79 0.20 -13.99 9.17
C PRO A 79 0.77 -15.29 8.57
N PHE A 80 0.85 -15.40 7.24
CA PHE A 80 1.48 -16.54 6.57
C PHE A 80 2.94 -16.72 7.00
N PHE A 81 3.77 -15.69 6.83
CA PHE A 81 5.18 -15.75 7.24
C PHE A 81 5.34 -15.86 8.76
N ALA A 82 4.45 -15.26 9.56
CA ALA A 82 4.50 -15.42 11.01
C ALA A 82 4.26 -16.88 11.45
N ALA A 83 3.39 -17.61 10.74
CA ALA A 83 3.13 -19.01 10.99
C ALA A 83 4.29 -19.91 10.53
N ASP A 84 4.91 -19.61 9.38
CA ASP A 84 6.09 -20.31 8.87
C ASP A 84 7.32 -20.13 9.78
N MET A 85 7.64 -18.88 10.16
CA MET A 85 8.85 -18.58 10.92
C MET A 85 8.83 -19.09 12.35
N ARG A 86 7.68 -19.13 13.02
CA ARG A 86 7.61 -19.46 14.46
C ARG A 86 8.22 -20.82 14.83
N PRO A 87 7.83 -21.95 14.20
CA PRO A 87 8.45 -23.24 14.49
C PRO A 87 9.92 -23.28 14.02
N LYS A 88 10.23 -22.72 12.86
CA LYS A 88 11.58 -22.66 12.28
C LYS A 88 12.60 -21.94 13.19
N VAL A 89 12.24 -20.75 13.66
CA VAL A 89 13.05 -19.97 14.62
C VAL A 89 13.21 -20.74 15.94
N THR A 90 12.14 -21.34 16.44
CA THR A 90 12.20 -22.14 17.68
C THR A 90 13.18 -23.31 17.53
N ALA A 91 13.12 -24.03 16.42
CA ALA A 91 14.02 -25.14 16.12
C ALA A 91 15.47 -24.67 15.98
N ALA A 92 15.72 -23.62 15.18
CA ALA A 92 17.06 -23.06 14.97
C ALA A 92 17.69 -22.50 16.26
N GLN A 93 16.87 -21.97 17.18
CA GLN A 93 17.33 -21.50 18.49
C GLN A 93 17.58 -22.64 19.49
N ALA A 94 16.98 -23.81 19.27
CA ALA A 94 17.18 -25.00 20.10
C ALA A 94 18.42 -25.82 19.71
N VAL A 95 19.04 -25.54 18.55
CA VAL A 95 20.25 -26.25 18.10
C VAL A 95 21.39 -26.03 19.12
N PRO A 96 21.94 -27.11 19.74
CA PRO A 96 23.03 -27.01 20.70
C PRO A 96 24.27 -26.38 20.08
N GLN A 97 24.91 -25.48 20.83
CA GLN A 97 26.17 -24.86 20.43
C GLN A 97 27.35 -25.55 21.10
N PRO A 98 28.49 -25.72 20.39
CA PRO A 98 29.70 -26.26 21.00
C PRO A 98 30.22 -25.33 22.10
N GLU A 99 31.02 -25.88 23.01
CA GLU A 99 31.68 -25.10 24.06
C GLU A 99 32.57 -24.01 23.42
N GLY A 100 32.44 -22.77 23.93
CA GLY A 100 33.08 -21.60 23.32
C GLY A 100 32.41 -21.05 22.06
N GLY A 101 31.33 -21.67 21.56
CA GLY A 101 30.53 -21.20 20.43
C GLY A 101 31.25 -21.24 19.08
N ARG A 102 30.59 -20.77 18.03
CA ARG A 102 31.17 -20.65 16.68
C ARG A 102 31.43 -19.20 16.32
N TRP A 103 32.47 -18.98 15.52
CA TRP A 103 32.68 -17.71 14.85
C TRP A 103 31.74 -17.61 13.65
N ILE A 104 31.11 -16.44 13.51
CA ILE A 104 30.22 -16.13 12.39
C ILE A 104 30.78 -14.91 11.64
N GLU A 105 30.67 -14.92 10.31
CA GLU A 105 30.90 -13.72 9.50
C GLU A 105 29.74 -12.74 9.70
N VAL A 106 30.07 -11.45 9.78
CA VAL A 106 29.11 -10.34 9.91
C VAL A 106 29.48 -9.29 8.89
N GLU A 107 28.48 -8.81 8.15
CA GLU A 107 28.63 -7.72 7.18
C GLU A 107 27.63 -6.62 7.52
N GLN A 108 28.14 -5.43 7.82
CA GLN A 108 27.30 -4.25 8.04
C GLN A 108 28.06 -2.99 7.58
N ASP A 109 27.33 -2.06 6.97
CA ASP A 109 27.87 -0.78 6.47
C ASP A 109 29.06 -0.95 5.50
N GLY A 110 29.11 -2.07 4.77
CA GLY A 110 30.17 -2.40 3.80
C GLY A 110 31.46 -2.96 4.43
N GLU A 111 31.47 -3.15 5.74
CA GLU A 111 32.58 -3.75 6.46
C GLU A 111 32.25 -5.17 6.87
N ARG A 112 33.27 -6.02 6.89
CA ARG A 112 33.19 -7.42 7.31
C ARG A 112 34.06 -7.67 8.53
N TRP A 113 33.54 -8.43 9.46
CA TRP A 113 34.24 -8.87 10.67
C TRP A 113 33.62 -10.18 11.18
N PHE A 114 34.25 -10.76 12.19
CA PHE A 114 33.81 -12.00 12.82
C PHE A 114 33.24 -11.73 14.20
N HIS A 115 32.20 -12.46 14.58
CA HIS A 115 31.61 -12.40 15.91
C HIS A 115 31.47 -13.81 16.49
N ASN A 116 31.70 -13.95 17.79
CA ASN A 116 31.38 -15.16 18.53
C ASN A 116 30.39 -14.81 19.64
N LYS A 117 29.18 -15.35 19.54
CA LYS A 117 28.08 -15.08 20.46
C LYS A 117 28.30 -15.65 21.86
N ALA A 118 28.93 -16.83 21.98
CA ALA A 118 29.18 -17.46 23.27
C ALA A 118 30.25 -16.71 24.07
N LEU A 119 31.29 -16.23 23.38
CA LEU A 119 32.34 -15.41 23.98
C LEU A 119 31.94 -13.93 24.10
N ASN A 120 30.92 -13.51 23.35
CA ASN A 120 30.51 -12.11 23.19
C ASN A 120 31.66 -11.21 22.73
N VAL A 121 32.47 -11.69 21.77
CA VAL A 121 33.65 -11.00 21.22
C VAL A 121 33.50 -10.82 19.71
N SER A 122 33.98 -9.71 19.19
CA SER A 122 34.10 -9.46 17.75
C SER A 122 35.55 -9.17 17.37
N LYS A 123 35.98 -9.66 16.21
CA LYS A 123 37.34 -9.47 15.68
C LYS A 123 37.32 -9.11 14.21
N TRP A 124 38.26 -8.27 13.79
CA TRP A 124 38.47 -7.97 12.37
C TRP A 124 39.02 -9.18 11.59
N ASN A 125 39.95 -9.90 12.21
CA ASN A 125 40.60 -11.08 11.64
C ASN A 125 40.66 -12.18 12.71
N LEU A 126 40.58 -13.43 12.28
CA LEU A 126 40.77 -14.61 13.12
C LEU A 126 42.15 -15.19 12.83
N THR A 127 42.76 -15.83 13.84
CA THR A 127 43.92 -16.71 13.59
C THR A 127 43.46 -18.01 12.93
N ASP A 128 44.36 -18.74 12.26
CA ASP A 128 44.02 -20.04 11.64
C ASP A 128 43.47 -21.04 12.67
N GLU A 129 44.00 -21.00 13.90
CA GLU A 129 43.49 -21.77 15.03
C GLU A 129 42.04 -21.39 15.35
N GLU A 130 41.76 -20.09 15.51
CA GLU A 130 40.40 -19.60 15.80
C GLU A 130 39.41 -19.89 14.69
N ALA A 131 39.84 -19.77 13.43
CA ALA A 131 39.04 -20.07 12.26
C ALA A 131 38.76 -21.57 12.12
N GLY A 132 39.65 -22.44 12.61
CA GLY A 132 39.50 -23.90 12.58
C GLY A 132 38.71 -24.49 13.77
N LEU A 133 38.52 -23.75 14.85
CA LEU A 133 37.78 -24.22 16.03
C LEU A 133 36.31 -24.51 15.70
N ASN A 134 35.74 -25.49 16.42
CA ASN A 134 34.31 -25.78 16.44
C ASN A 134 33.65 -26.03 15.07
N GLY A 135 34.43 -26.52 14.10
CA GLY A 135 33.97 -26.89 12.77
C GLY A 135 34.03 -25.75 11.74
N GLY A 136 34.77 -24.67 12.03
CA GLY A 136 35.01 -23.60 11.09
C GLY A 136 34.21 -22.32 11.36
N VAL A 137 34.54 -21.27 10.62
CA VAL A 137 33.75 -20.04 10.56
C VAL A 137 32.47 -20.26 9.77
N LEU A 138 31.34 -19.86 10.35
CA LEU A 138 30.05 -19.89 9.66
C LEU A 138 29.90 -18.65 8.78
N PRO A 139 29.44 -18.81 7.52
CA PRO A 139 29.24 -17.69 6.62
C PRO A 139 28.02 -16.84 7.05
N LEU A 140 27.89 -15.68 6.41
CA LEU A 140 26.69 -14.85 6.48
C LEU A 140 25.44 -15.68 6.20
N LEU A 141 24.38 -15.48 6.99
CA LEU A 141 23.09 -16.11 6.73
C LEU A 141 22.50 -15.51 5.45
N ASP A 142 22.20 -16.36 4.47
CA ASP A 142 21.51 -15.91 3.27
C ASP A 142 20.05 -15.56 3.61
N PRO A 143 19.63 -14.28 3.50
CA PRO A 143 18.28 -13.89 3.86
C PRO A 143 17.21 -14.41 2.89
N TYR A 144 17.58 -14.98 1.74
CA TYR A 144 16.67 -15.53 0.73
C TYR A 144 16.63 -17.06 0.69
N ASP A 145 17.55 -17.74 1.40
CA ASP A 145 17.55 -19.20 1.53
C ASP A 145 18.19 -19.64 2.86
N ASN A 146 17.38 -19.85 3.90
CA ASN A 146 17.86 -20.20 5.24
C ASN A 146 16.84 -21.00 6.06
N GLU A 147 17.28 -21.48 7.21
CA GLU A 147 16.46 -22.30 8.13
C GLU A 147 15.40 -21.54 8.93
N LEU A 148 15.41 -20.20 8.94
CA LEU A 148 14.52 -19.39 9.79
C LEU A 148 13.20 -19.03 9.10
N VAL A 149 13.14 -19.08 7.77
CA VAL A 149 12.00 -18.66 6.96
C VAL A 149 11.95 -19.41 5.63
N MET A 150 10.76 -19.58 5.05
CA MET A 150 10.56 -20.07 3.69
C MET A 150 11.49 -19.36 2.70
N SER A 151 12.19 -20.13 1.86
CA SER A 151 13.12 -19.56 0.88
C SER A 151 12.39 -18.70 -0.15
N LEU A 152 13.10 -17.77 -0.78
CA LEU A 152 12.56 -16.93 -1.84
C LEU A 152 12.11 -17.78 -3.04
N ARG A 153 12.85 -18.84 -3.38
CA ARG A 153 12.49 -19.77 -4.46
C ARG A 153 11.17 -20.48 -4.16
N GLU A 154 11.06 -21.05 -2.96
CA GLU A 154 9.83 -21.74 -2.53
C GLU A 154 8.66 -20.76 -2.50
N PHE A 155 8.87 -19.55 -1.97
CA PHE A 155 7.84 -18.52 -1.95
C PHE A 155 7.39 -18.09 -3.36
N ALA A 156 8.30 -17.95 -4.31
CA ALA A 156 7.99 -17.61 -5.71
C ALA A 156 7.16 -18.69 -6.42
N GLN A 157 7.13 -19.93 -5.91
CA GLN A 157 6.30 -21.00 -6.46
C GLN A 157 5.03 -21.22 -5.63
N HIS A 158 4.96 -20.62 -4.45
CA HIS A 158 3.88 -20.86 -3.52
C HIS A 158 2.56 -20.23 -4.01
N PRO A 159 1.40 -20.92 -3.93
CA PRO A 159 0.12 -20.40 -4.41
C PRO A 159 -0.26 -19.02 -3.83
N ILE A 160 0.16 -18.73 -2.59
CA ILE A 160 -0.06 -17.40 -1.98
C ILE A 160 0.62 -16.26 -2.75
N ALA A 161 1.78 -16.51 -3.36
CA ALA A 161 2.48 -15.53 -4.18
C ALA A 161 1.83 -15.40 -5.54
N THR A 162 1.39 -16.52 -6.14
CA THR A 162 0.57 -16.53 -7.36
C THR A 162 -0.69 -15.69 -7.22
N GLU A 163 -1.39 -15.84 -6.10
CA GLU A 163 -2.67 -15.17 -5.87
C GLU A 163 -2.52 -13.67 -5.52
N LEU A 164 -1.42 -13.27 -4.86
CA LEU A 164 -1.31 -11.94 -4.27
C LEU A 164 -0.26 -11.03 -4.91
N LEU A 165 0.79 -11.60 -5.52
CA LEU A 165 1.96 -10.84 -5.97
C LEU A 165 2.24 -10.99 -7.46
N HIS A 166 2.13 -12.20 -8.01
CA HIS A 166 2.37 -12.42 -9.44
C HIS A 166 1.31 -11.70 -10.29
N ASN A 167 1.77 -10.88 -11.24
CA ASN A 167 0.93 -9.99 -12.05
C ASN A 167 0.03 -9.05 -11.21
N GLY A 168 0.44 -8.75 -9.97
CA GLY A 168 -0.37 -7.99 -9.03
C GLY A 168 -0.65 -6.57 -9.51
N ALA A 169 0.25 -5.92 -10.27
CA ALA A 169 -0.01 -4.59 -10.80
C ALA A 169 -1.06 -4.60 -11.92
N ALA A 170 -0.98 -5.59 -12.82
CA ALA A 170 -1.96 -5.80 -13.87
C ALA A 170 -3.34 -6.11 -13.27
N PHE A 171 -3.42 -6.97 -12.25
CA PHE A 171 -4.69 -7.26 -11.57
C PHE A 171 -5.26 -6.05 -10.84
N GLN A 172 -4.42 -5.20 -10.22
CA GLN A 172 -4.86 -3.92 -9.66
C GLN A 172 -5.48 -3.02 -10.74
N VAL A 173 -4.81 -2.84 -11.89
CA VAL A 173 -5.31 -2.00 -12.99
C VAL A 173 -6.58 -2.57 -13.64
N LEU A 174 -6.66 -3.89 -13.74
CA LEU A 174 -7.84 -4.59 -14.24
C LEU A 174 -9.01 -4.56 -13.25
N GLY A 175 -8.75 -4.23 -11.99
CA GLY A 175 -9.76 -4.22 -10.95
C GLY A 175 -10.23 -5.64 -10.62
N ILE A 176 -9.29 -6.59 -10.64
CA ILE A 176 -9.54 -8.02 -10.48
C ILE A 176 -8.63 -8.61 -9.40
N THR A 177 -8.27 -7.88 -8.34
CA THR A 177 -7.60 -8.45 -7.15
C THR A 177 -8.58 -9.15 -6.22
N ASN A 178 -8.10 -9.76 -5.14
CA ASN A 178 -8.94 -10.28 -4.05
C ASN A 178 -9.63 -9.16 -3.21
N TYR A 179 -9.36 -7.90 -3.51
CA TYR A 179 -10.02 -6.73 -2.94
C TYR A 179 -11.01 -6.06 -3.90
N SER A 180 -11.25 -6.67 -5.07
CA SER A 180 -12.21 -6.16 -6.03
C SER A 180 -13.60 -6.03 -5.43
N HIS A 181 -14.32 -5.00 -5.84
CA HIS A 181 -15.69 -4.71 -5.42
C HIS A 181 -16.75 -5.56 -6.15
N TRP A 182 -16.36 -6.69 -6.73
CA TRP A 182 -17.24 -7.62 -7.43
C TRP A 182 -16.82 -9.08 -7.15
N GLY A 183 -17.81 -9.96 -7.09
CA GLY A 183 -17.70 -11.29 -6.47
C GLY A 183 -16.85 -12.32 -7.22
N ASP A 184 -16.69 -12.19 -8.54
CA ASP A 184 -16.10 -13.25 -9.37
C ASP A 184 -14.63 -13.04 -9.71
N ALA A 185 -14.00 -11.97 -9.21
CA ALA A 185 -12.62 -11.63 -9.52
C ALA A 185 -11.63 -12.78 -9.24
N GLY A 186 -11.83 -13.54 -8.16
CA GLY A 186 -10.98 -14.68 -7.80
C GLY A 186 -11.11 -15.85 -8.77
N ALA A 187 -12.34 -16.22 -9.14
CA ALA A 187 -12.58 -17.27 -10.13
C ALA A 187 -12.03 -16.86 -11.51
N PHE A 188 -12.17 -15.58 -11.85
CA PHE A 188 -11.63 -15.03 -13.08
C PHE A 188 -10.10 -15.09 -13.12
N ARG A 189 -9.39 -14.71 -12.06
CA ARG A 189 -7.92 -14.86 -11.97
C ARG A 189 -7.45 -16.30 -12.08
N ALA A 190 -8.16 -17.24 -11.45
CA ALA A 190 -7.84 -18.67 -11.57
C ALA A 190 -7.93 -19.12 -13.03
N CYS A 191 -9.03 -18.76 -13.72
CA CYS A 191 -9.22 -19.02 -15.15
C CYS A 191 -8.09 -18.44 -16.01
N LEU A 192 -7.61 -17.23 -15.73
CA LEU A 192 -6.50 -16.60 -16.48
C LEU A 192 -5.19 -17.37 -16.42
N SER A 193 -4.92 -18.01 -15.28
CA SER A 193 -3.71 -18.81 -15.07
C SER A 193 -3.68 -20.03 -16.00
N ASP A 194 -4.85 -20.56 -16.36
CA ASP A 194 -5.00 -21.75 -17.21
C ASP A 194 -5.19 -21.40 -18.70
N HIS A 195 -5.39 -20.12 -19.04
CA HIS A 195 -5.71 -19.67 -20.40
C HIS A 195 -4.82 -18.52 -20.88
N PRO A 196 -3.59 -18.79 -21.38
CA PRO A 196 -2.66 -17.76 -21.84
C PRO A 196 -3.20 -16.77 -22.89
N PRO A 197 -4.00 -17.20 -23.90
CA PRO A 197 -4.59 -16.26 -24.85
C PRO A 197 -5.50 -15.22 -24.20
N LEU A 198 -6.24 -15.61 -23.15
CA LEU A 198 -7.12 -14.70 -22.41
C LEU A 198 -6.30 -13.70 -21.59
N SER A 199 -5.21 -14.15 -20.97
CA SER A 199 -4.27 -13.26 -20.27
C SER A 199 -3.65 -12.22 -21.19
N ALA A 200 -3.33 -12.58 -22.44
CA ALA A 200 -2.83 -11.63 -23.44
C ALA A 200 -3.89 -10.58 -23.83
N GLN A 201 -5.16 -11.00 -24.01
CA GLN A 201 -6.26 -10.06 -24.29
C GLN A 201 -6.49 -9.10 -23.11
N LEU A 202 -6.48 -9.60 -21.87
CA LEU A 202 -6.62 -8.74 -20.70
C LEU A 202 -5.44 -7.81 -20.48
N LEU A 203 -4.23 -8.21 -20.86
CA LEU A 203 -3.09 -7.29 -20.83
C LEU A 203 -3.35 -6.08 -21.73
N GLU A 204 -3.95 -6.26 -22.90
CA GLU A 204 -4.30 -5.13 -23.78
C GLU A 204 -5.39 -4.23 -23.17
N VAL A 205 -6.35 -4.81 -22.43
CA VAL A 205 -7.31 -4.02 -21.63
C VAL A 205 -6.59 -3.22 -20.54
N ALA A 206 -5.65 -3.83 -19.82
CA ALA A 206 -4.86 -3.17 -18.78
C ALA A 206 -4.03 -2.01 -19.38
N LYS A 207 -3.35 -2.24 -20.51
CA LYS A 207 -2.59 -1.23 -21.24
C LYS A 207 -3.50 -0.08 -21.71
N ALA A 208 -4.68 -0.39 -22.24
CA ALA A 208 -5.65 0.62 -22.65
C ALA A 208 -6.13 1.50 -21.48
N ARG A 209 -6.34 0.91 -20.30
CA ARG A 209 -6.68 1.66 -19.07
C ARG A 209 -5.52 2.56 -18.63
N VAL A 210 -4.31 2.02 -18.53
CA VAL A 210 -3.11 2.78 -18.11
C VAL A 210 -2.88 3.99 -19.02
N ARG A 211 -3.10 3.87 -20.33
CA ARG A 211 -2.99 4.99 -21.28
C ARG A 211 -3.99 6.13 -21.02
N ARG A 212 -5.12 5.84 -20.35
CA ARG A 212 -6.17 6.82 -20.02
C ARG A 212 -5.97 7.48 -18.66
N PHE A 213 -5.07 6.97 -17.82
CA PHE A 213 -4.80 7.58 -16.53
C PHE A 213 -4.22 8.99 -16.72
N THR A 214 -4.62 9.91 -15.84
CA THR A 214 -4.16 11.31 -15.84
C THR A 214 -2.64 11.38 -15.75
N HIS A 215 -2.05 10.48 -14.96
CA HIS A 215 -0.60 10.31 -14.88
C HIS A 215 -0.23 8.86 -14.56
N VAL A 216 0.87 8.40 -15.15
CA VAL A 216 1.49 7.11 -14.87
C VAL A 216 2.96 7.35 -14.58
N GLY A 217 3.36 7.07 -13.35
CA GLY A 217 4.76 7.12 -12.94
C GLY A 217 5.31 5.71 -12.68
N THR A 218 6.60 5.67 -12.34
CA THR A 218 7.31 4.46 -11.96
C THR A 218 8.13 4.66 -10.69
N THR A 219 8.12 3.67 -9.80
CA THR A 219 8.82 3.79 -8.50
C THR A 219 10.35 3.78 -8.63
N ASP A 220 10.90 3.15 -9.68
CA ASP A 220 12.33 3.20 -10.01
C ASP A 220 12.79 4.60 -10.43
N ARG A 221 11.85 5.44 -10.91
CA ARG A 221 12.04 6.87 -11.15
C ARG A 221 11.12 7.71 -10.28
N LEU A 222 11.05 7.39 -8.99
CA LEU A 222 10.12 8.00 -8.04
C LEU A 222 10.13 9.54 -8.06
N PHE A 223 11.31 10.16 -8.15
CA PHE A 223 11.47 11.61 -8.12
C PHE A 223 10.95 12.27 -9.40
N ASP A 224 11.32 11.73 -10.57
CA ASP A 224 10.81 12.17 -11.86
C ASP A 224 9.29 11.99 -11.94
N SER A 225 8.80 10.86 -11.45
CA SER A 225 7.38 10.51 -11.39
C SER A 225 6.60 11.48 -10.51
N ALA A 226 7.13 11.83 -9.32
CA ALA A 226 6.51 12.80 -8.44
C ALA A 226 6.47 14.21 -9.05
N ALA A 227 7.57 14.66 -9.66
CA ALA A 227 7.62 15.95 -10.36
C ALA A 227 6.62 16.00 -11.53
N SER A 228 6.59 14.96 -12.36
CA SER A 228 5.69 14.87 -13.52
C SER A 228 4.21 14.75 -13.11
N ALA A 229 3.92 14.06 -12.00
CA ALA A 229 2.58 13.96 -11.45
C ALA A 229 2.04 15.33 -11.00
N LEU A 230 2.87 16.16 -10.35
CA LEU A 230 2.48 17.52 -9.95
C LEU A 230 2.04 18.33 -11.16
N VAL A 231 2.83 18.32 -12.24
CA VAL A 231 2.48 19.03 -13.48
C VAL A 231 1.18 18.51 -14.09
N SER A 232 0.98 17.18 -14.06
CA SER A 232 -0.26 16.55 -14.57
C SER A 232 -1.49 16.94 -13.74
N MET A 233 -1.31 17.35 -12.48
CA MET A 233 -2.35 17.88 -11.60
C MET A 233 -2.49 19.42 -11.68
N GLY A 234 -1.76 20.09 -12.58
CA GLY A 234 -1.76 21.55 -12.69
C GLY A 234 -0.97 22.26 -11.57
N LEU A 235 -0.07 21.54 -10.90
CA LEU A 235 0.81 22.05 -9.85
C LEU A 235 2.26 22.15 -10.36
N SER A 236 3.10 22.87 -9.60
CA SER A 236 4.54 22.93 -9.79
C SER A 236 5.24 22.43 -8.51
N VAL A 237 6.51 22.06 -8.61
CA VAL A 237 7.34 21.77 -7.43
C VAL A 237 7.41 22.95 -6.46
N HIS A 238 7.21 24.17 -6.96
CA HIS A 238 7.17 25.41 -6.17
C HIS A 238 5.78 25.76 -5.61
N SER A 239 4.76 24.94 -5.89
CA SER A 239 3.42 25.13 -5.32
C SER A 239 3.47 25.08 -3.79
N PRO A 240 2.61 25.84 -3.09
CA PRO A 240 2.59 25.84 -1.62
C PRO A 240 2.37 24.43 -1.05
N ALA A 241 3.11 24.10 0.02
CA ALA A 241 2.90 22.87 0.78
C ALA A 241 1.96 23.10 1.97
N TYR A 242 1.21 22.05 2.32
CA TYR A 242 0.25 22.06 3.42
C TYR A 242 0.48 20.84 4.33
N SER A 243 0.20 20.99 5.62
CA SER A 243 0.29 19.96 6.67
C SER A 243 -1.01 19.90 7.46
N GLY A 244 -1.42 18.74 7.97
CA GLY A 244 -2.63 18.62 8.81
C GLY A 244 -3.49 17.39 8.53
N GLY A 245 -3.33 16.74 7.38
CA GLY A 245 -4.11 15.54 7.02
C GLY A 245 -3.73 14.26 7.77
N ASP A 246 -2.61 14.25 8.50
CA ASP A 246 -2.16 13.07 9.24
C ASP A 246 -2.98 12.83 10.53
N ASP A 247 -3.62 13.87 11.08
CA ASP A 247 -4.42 13.73 12.30
C ASP A 247 -5.75 12.98 12.05
N ASP A 248 -6.23 12.98 10.79
CA ASP A 248 -7.48 12.32 10.39
C ASP A 248 -7.29 10.95 9.71
N VAL A 249 -6.23 10.75 8.91
CA VAL A 249 -5.92 9.42 8.34
C VAL A 249 -5.39 8.46 9.41
N ALA A 250 -4.77 8.99 10.47
CA ALA A 250 -4.38 8.25 11.65
C ALA A 250 -5.36 8.44 12.83
N GLY A 251 -6.65 8.67 12.56
CA GLY A 251 -7.77 8.53 13.48
C GLY A 251 -7.58 9.10 14.90
N ARG A 252 -8.24 10.24 15.21
CA ARG A 252 -8.63 10.68 16.57
C ARG A 252 -7.76 10.09 17.69
N GLY A 253 -6.55 10.60 17.86
CA GLY A 253 -5.69 10.11 18.94
C GLY A 253 -4.20 10.42 18.79
N GLY A 254 -3.83 11.54 18.19
CA GLY A 254 -2.48 12.11 18.26
C GLY A 254 -2.47 13.22 19.32
N THR A 255 -1.68 13.03 20.37
CA THR A 255 -1.52 13.93 21.52
C THR A 255 -1.52 15.42 21.17
N ARG A 256 -2.42 16.18 21.83
CA ARG A 256 -2.24 17.62 22.08
C ARG A 256 -0.79 17.86 22.45
N ARG A 257 -0.04 18.53 21.58
CA ARG A 257 1.12 19.31 21.99
C ARG A 257 0.54 20.51 22.77
N ARG A 258 0.16 20.29 24.04
CA ARG A 258 0.02 21.40 24.98
C ARG A 258 1.42 21.98 25.09
N THR A 259 1.58 23.16 24.52
CA THR A 259 2.62 24.11 24.88
C THR A 259 2.72 24.12 26.40
N ALA A 260 3.92 23.83 26.91
CA ALA A 260 4.27 24.07 28.29
C ALA A 260 4.06 25.56 28.56
N ALA A 261 3.02 25.86 29.32
CA ALA A 261 2.90 27.06 30.12
C ALA A 261 2.70 26.53 31.54
N VAL A 262 3.77 26.68 32.32
CA VAL A 262 3.83 27.01 33.75
C VAL A 262 2.49 26.90 34.49
N ASP A 263 2.42 26.02 35.48
CA ASP A 263 2.22 26.42 36.87
C ASP A 263 2.44 25.20 37.78
N ASP A 264 3.32 25.41 38.76
CA ASP A 264 3.56 24.58 39.94
C ASP A 264 2.25 24.36 40.71
N ASP A 265 2.10 23.18 41.33
CA ASP A 265 1.92 23.08 42.78
C ASP A 265 1.66 21.61 43.19
N ASP A 266 2.26 21.31 44.34
CA ASP A 266 2.25 20.09 45.12
C ASP A 266 0.85 19.56 45.46
N ASP A 267 0.72 18.24 45.66
CA ASP A 267 0.54 17.66 47.01
C ASP A 267 0.10 16.19 46.99
N ASP A 268 0.63 15.49 47.98
CA ASP A 268 0.33 14.14 48.44
C ASP A 268 -1.16 13.91 48.75
N HIS A 269 -1.64 12.67 48.56
CA HIS A 269 -2.10 11.81 49.67
C HIS A 269 -2.73 10.47 49.26
N HIS A 270 -2.39 9.47 50.09
CA HIS A 270 -2.99 8.16 50.34
C HIS A 270 -4.51 7.99 50.16
N HIS A 271 -5.00 6.85 49.67
CA HIS A 271 -5.33 5.64 50.48
C HIS A 271 -6.14 4.60 49.66
N ASP A 272 -5.78 3.35 49.91
CA ASP A 272 -6.50 2.07 50.00
C ASP A 272 -7.98 1.85 49.57
N ASP A 273 -8.12 0.62 49.04
CA ASP A 273 -9.11 -0.44 49.34
C ASP A 273 -10.53 -0.54 48.72
N GLY A 274 -10.82 -1.78 48.33
CA GLY A 274 -12.15 -2.44 48.32
C GLY A 274 -13.06 -2.10 47.14
N GLY A 275 -13.58 -3.03 46.33
CA GLY A 275 -14.15 -4.32 46.66
C GLY A 275 -15.68 -4.26 46.61
N GLY A 276 -16.31 -5.08 45.75
CA GLY A 276 -17.71 -5.51 45.95
C GLY A 276 -18.73 -5.05 44.92
N GLY A 277 -19.43 -6.02 44.34
CA GLY A 277 -20.45 -5.86 43.30
C GLY A 277 -21.77 -5.24 43.73
N GLY A 278 -22.68 -5.08 42.77
CA GLY A 278 -24.05 -4.67 43.05
C GLY A 278 -24.82 -4.29 41.80
N ALA A 279 -25.67 -5.21 41.32
CA ALA A 279 -26.68 -4.95 40.32
C ALA A 279 -27.74 -3.95 40.85
N GLY A 280 -28.27 -3.11 39.97
CA GLY A 280 -29.37 -2.20 40.28
C GLY A 280 -30.09 -1.73 39.02
N ALA A 281 -31.19 -2.39 38.69
CA ALA A 281 -32.18 -1.90 37.75
C ALA A 281 -32.97 -0.74 38.39
N GLY A 282 -33.26 0.30 37.60
CA GLY A 282 -34.12 1.41 38.03
C GLY A 282 -34.50 2.28 36.83
N GLY A 283 -35.76 2.17 36.41
CA GLY A 283 -36.31 2.93 35.29
C GLY A 283 -36.58 4.39 35.62
N GLY A 284 -36.75 5.19 34.56
CA GLY A 284 -37.18 6.58 34.65
C GLY A 284 -37.51 7.10 33.25
N GLY A 285 -38.76 6.91 32.82
CA GLY A 285 -39.29 7.44 31.59
C GLY A 285 -39.53 8.95 31.69
N GLY A 286 -39.12 9.67 30.64
CA GLY A 286 -39.42 11.09 30.44
C GLY A 286 -39.58 11.39 28.95
N ARG A 287 -40.85 11.43 28.50
CA ARG A 287 -41.30 12.13 27.28
C ARG A 287 -40.82 13.59 27.34
N GLY A 288 -40.50 14.33 26.29
CA GLY A 288 -40.60 14.15 24.85
C GLY A 288 -40.40 15.55 24.26
N GLY A 289 -39.24 15.79 23.65
CA GLY A 289 -38.94 17.02 22.90
C GLY A 289 -38.81 16.68 21.43
N ARG A 290 -39.87 16.94 20.65
CA ARG A 290 -39.87 16.82 19.19
C ARG A 290 -39.14 18.02 18.58
N GLY A 291 -38.13 17.75 17.77
CA GLY A 291 -37.51 18.71 16.86
C GLY A 291 -36.04 18.39 16.56
N GLY A 292 -35.75 17.73 15.43
CA GLY A 292 -34.38 17.56 14.91
C GLY A 292 -33.79 16.14 14.85
N GLY A 293 -34.59 15.09 14.58
CA GLY A 293 -34.14 13.69 14.68
C GLY A 293 -33.66 12.98 13.40
N GLY A 294 -33.90 13.53 12.19
CA GLY A 294 -33.70 12.77 10.94
C GLY A 294 -32.22 12.51 10.59
N THR A 295 -31.36 13.50 10.76
CA THR A 295 -29.94 13.42 10.34
C THR A 295 -29.06 12.69 11.35
N ARG A 296 -29.36 12.76 12.65
CA ARG A 296 -28.64 12.01 13.70
C ARG A 296 -28.91 10.51 13.64
N GLY A 297 -30.10 10.08 13.23
CA GLY A 297 -30.44 8.65 13.05
C GLY A 297 -29.69 8.01 11.88
N LEU A 298 -29.63 8.71 10.75
CA LEU A 298 -28.99 8.20 9.53
C LEU A 298 -27.47 8.11 9.66
N ALA A 299 -26.83 9.05 10.36
CA ALA A 299 -25.40 8.98 10.67
C ALA A 299 -25.05 7.79 11.58
N ALA A 300 -25.88 7.49 12.59
CA ALA A 300 -25.71 6.31 13.43
C ALA A 300 -25.93 5.01 12.64
N GLN A 301 -26.87 5.03 11.69
CA GLN A 301 -27.14 3.90 10.79
C GLN A 301 -25.96 3.64 9.84
N LEU A 302 -25.33 4.67 9.29
CA LEU A 302 -24.11 4.53 8.48
C LEU A 302 -22.94 3.95 9.29
N GLN A 303 -22.76 4.40 10.53
CA GLN A 303 -21.73 3.84 11.43
C GLN A 303 -21.99 2.36 11.75
N LEU A 304 -23.25 1.98 11.92
CA LEU A 304 -23.65 0.58 12.10
C LEU A 304 -23.39 -0.26 10.86
N MET A 305 -23.76 0.22 9.67
CA MET A 305 -23.50 -0.49 8.40
C MET A 305 -22.00 -0.64 8.14
N ALA A 306 -21.20 0.40 8.40
CA ALA A 306 -19.74 0.32 8.30
C ALA A 306 -19.13 -0.67 9.31
N LYS A 307 -19.74 -0.85 10.48
CA LYS A 307 -19.36 -1.90 11.44
C LYS A 307 -19.67 -3.30 10.89
N LEU A 308 -20.84 -3.50 10.29
CA LEU A 308 -21.23 -4.78 9.68
C LEU A 308 -20.29 -5.17 8.52
N VAL A 309 -19.90 -4.22 7.68
CA VAL A 309 -18.89 -4.46 6.61
C VAL A 309 -17.56 -4.94 7.20
N ARG A 310 -17.10 -4.33 8.31
CA ARG A 310 -15.85 -4.76 8.98
C ARG A 310 -15.97 -6.17 9.57
N GLU A 311 -17.12 -6.51 10.15
CA GLU A 311 -17.37 -7.84 10.71
C GLU A 311 -17.47 -8.91 9.61
N ALA A 312 -18.17 -8.62 8.53
CA ALA A 312 -18.27 -9.51 7.36
C ALA A 312 -16.89 -9.74 6.72
N ARG A 313 -16.08 -8.68 6.58
CA ARG A 313 -14.68 -8.79 6.13
C ARG A 313 -13.84 -9.67 7.06
N GLY A 314 -14.04 -9.56 8.37
CA GLY A 314 -13.39 -10.44 9.35
C GLY A 314 -13.78 -11.92 9.19
N ARG A 315 -15.05 -12.21 8.89
CA ARG A 315 -15.54 -13.57 8.60
C ARG A 315 -14.93 -14.13 7.32
N LEU A 316 -14.88 -13.34 6.25
CA LEU A 316 -14.25 -13.74 4.98
C LEU A 316 -12.77 -14.08 5.18
N GLN A 317 -12.03 -13.21 5.88
CA GLN A 317 -10.62 -13.46 6.20
C GLN A 317 -10.42 -14.73 7.02
N ALA A 318 -11.32 -15.04 7.96
CA ALA A 318 -11.25 -16.27 8.73
C ALA A 318 -11.51 -17.51 7.85
N ALA A 319 -12.56 -17.49 7.03
CA ALA A 319 -12.89 -18.60 6.13
C ALA A 319 -11.77 -18.87 5.12
N GLN A 320 -11.15 -17.83 4.56
CA GLN A 320 -10.02 -17.96 3.64
C GLN A 320 -8.79 -18.54 4.32
N ARG A 321 -8.49 -18.13 5.56
CA ARG A 321 -7.40 -18.75 6.34
C ARG A 321 -7.65 -20.22 6.60
N ASP A 322 -8.88 -20.60 6.95
CA ASP A 322 -9.24 -22.01 7.18
C ASP A 322 -9.04 -22.85 5.92
N LEU A 323 -9.48 -22.34 4.76
CA LEU A 323 -9.29 -23.01 3.46
C LEU A 323 -7.80 -23.19 3.12
N VAL A 324 -7.01 -22.14 3.25
CA VAL A 324 -5.57 -22.19 2.96
C VAL A 324 -4.84 -23.16 3.90
N ASN A 325 -5.18 -23.17 5.20
CA ASN A 325 -4.58 -24.10 6.16
C ASN A 325 -4.95 -25.56 5.83
N ALA A 326 -6.21 -25.83 5.46
CA ALA A 326 -6.64 -27.17 5.08
C ALA A 326 -5.96 -27.69 3.80
N GLN A 327 -5.75 -26.80 2.82
CA GLN A 327 -4.98 -27.12 1.61
C GLN A 327 -3.52 -27.42 1.92
N ARG A 328 -2.93 -26.69 2.87
CA ARG A 328 -1.54 -26.86 3.30
C ARG A 328 -1.29 -28.18 4.01
N ASP A 329 -2.19 -28.57 4.90
CA ASP A 329 -1.94 -29.72 5.77
C ASP A 329 -2.22 -31.07 5.07
N HIS A 330 -2.66 -31.07 3.80
CA HIS A 330 -3.10 -32.25 3.02
C HIS A 330 -4.05 -33.20 3.80
N SER A 331 -4.68 -32.67 4.84
CA SER A 331 -5.40 -33.42 5.86
C SER A 331 -6.92 -33.40 5.65
N ALA A 332 -7.38 -32.50 4.79
CA ALA A 332 -8.77 -32.39 4.39
C ALA A 332 -9.03 -33.22 3.14
N ASP A 333 -10.03 -34.11 3.20
CA ASP A 333 -10.54 -34.77 2.00
C ASP A 333 -11.23 -33.75 1.05
N ALA A 334 -11.52 -34.19 -0.17
CA ALA A 334 -12.11 -33.33 -1.20
C ALA A 334 -13.44 -32.70 -0.76
N ALA A 335 -14.23 -33.39 0.06
CA ALA A 335 -15.50 -32.88 0.58
C ALA A 335 -15.29 -31.78 1.63
N ALA A 336 -14.28 -31.92 2.50
CA ALA A 336 -13.91 -30.91 3.48
C ALA A 336 -13.35 -29.63 2.83
N LEU A 337 -12.53 -29.77 1.78
CA LEU A 337 -12.06 -28.62 0.99
C LEU A 337 -13.22 -27.90 0.30
N GLU A 338 -14.18 -28.65 -0.25
CA GLU A 338 -15.36 -28.07 -0.88
C GLU A 338 -16.27 -27.34 0.13
N ALA A 339 -16.46 -27.90 1.32
CA ALA A 339 -17.17 -27.22 2.40
C ALA A 339 -16.48 -25.92 2.84
N LEU A 340 -15.14 -25.90 2.86
CA LEU A 340 -14.37 -24.69 3.18
C LEU A 340 -14.46 -23.64 2.07
N ARG A 341 -14.49 -24.04 0.79
CA ARG A 341 -14.79 -23.14 -0.33
C ARG A 341 -16.19 -22.55 -0.19
N GLY A 342 -17.20 -23.38 0.07
CA GLY A 342 -18.56 -22.90 0.32
C GLY A 342 -18.64 -21.91 1.50
N ARG A 343 -17.86 -22.10 2.57
CA ARG A 343 -17.75 -21.11 3.66
C ARG A 343 -17.12 -19.80 3.22
N VAL A 344 -16.12 -19.83 2.33
CA VAL A 344 -15.53 -18.62 1.74
C VAL A 344 -16.57 -17.89 0.89
N ASP A 345 -17.35 -18.61 0.10
CA ASP A 345 -18.38 -18.03 -0.77
C ASP A 345 -19.51 -17.40 0.04
N VAL A 346 -20.00 -18.07 1.07
CA VAL A 346 -20.99 -17.51 2.01
C VAL A 346 -20.44 -16.26 2.70
N ALA A 347 -19.20 -16.30 3.20
CA ALA A 347 -18.60 -15.15 3.86
C ALA A 347 -18.31 -13.99 2.89
N ARG A 348 -18.11 -14.29 1.60
CA ARG A 348 -17.99 -13.30 0.53
C ARG A 348 -19.35 -12.66 0.25
N GLN A 349 -20.42 -13.45 0.12
CA GLN A 349 -21.77 -12.93 -0.09
C GLN A 349 -22.21 -12.05 1.09
N ASP A 350 -21.93 -12.46 2.33
CA ASP A 350 -22.13 -11.67 3.54
C ASP A 350 -21.48 -10.27 3.46
N LEU A 351 -20.27 -10.20 2.89
CA LEU A 351 -19.54 -8.95 2.73
C LEU A 351 -20.18 -8.07 1.65
N ILE A 352 -20.57 -8.66 0.52
CA ILE A 352 -21.29 -7.98 -0.55
C ILE A 352 -22.59 -7.40 -0.02
N ASP A 353 -23.42 -8.21 0.64
CA ASP A 353 -24.69 -7.76 1.23
C ASP A 353 -24.49 -6.63 2.25
N ALA A 354 -23.42 -6.69 3.05
CA ALA A 354 -23.10 -5.62 4.00
C ALA A 354 -22.65 -4.33 3.29
N GLN A 355 -21.92 -4.44 2.17
CA GLN A 355 -21.50 -3.31 1.35
C GLN A 355 -22.69 -2.68 0.61
N ASP A 356 -23.59 -3.49 0.06
CA ASP A 356 -24.81 -3.04 -0.60
C ASP A 356 -25.72 -2.28 0.36
N ARG A 357 -25.93 -2.81 1.57
CA ARG A 357 -26.70 -2.11 2.62
C ARG A 357 -26.06 -0.78 3.03
N LEU A 358 -24.73 -0.70 3.03
CA LEU A 358 -24.02 0.54 3.29
C LEU A 358 -24.23 1.55 2.16
N ALA A 359 -24.18 1.10 0.90
CA ALA A 359 -24.48 1.92 -0.28
C ALA A 359 -25.93 2.41 -0.28
N ASP A 360 -26.91 1.52 -0.05
CA ASP A 360 -28.33 1.88 0.04
C ASP A 360 -28.61 2.90 1.16
N THR A 361 -27.94 2.76 2.30
CA THR A 361 -28.06 3.70 3.42
C THR A 361 -27.43 5.06 3.07
N ARG A 362 -26.35 5.06 2.27
CA ARG A 362 -25.72 6.28 1.77
C ARG A 362 -26.63 7.00 0.78
N ASP A 363 -27.30 6.27 -0.11
CA ASP A 363 -28.18 6.84 -1.13
C ASP A 363 -29.46 7.46 -0.53
N GLN A 364 -29.78 7.14 0.72
CA GLN A 364 -30.85 7.77 1.51
C GLN A 364 -30.44 9.10 2.16
N LEU A 365 -29.17 9.51 2.04
CA LEU A 365 -28.73 10.83 2.50
C LEU A 365 -29.33 11.91 1.58
N PRO A 366 -30.04 12.91 2.14
CA PRO A 366 -30.55 14.00 1.33
C PRO A 366 -29.40 14.80 0.71
N THR A 367 -29.34 14.84 -0.62
CA THR A 367 -28.45 15.72 -1.38
C THR A 367 -28.90 17.17 -1.21
N GLY A 368 -28.28 17.89 -0.27
CA GLY A 368 -28.19 19.35 -0.20
C GLY A 368 -29.49 20.15 0.01
N GLN A 369 -29.70 20.66 1.23
CA GLN A 369 -30.40 21.94 1.42
C GLN A 369 -29.40 23.08 1.20
N ALA A 370 -29.18 23.44 -0.05
CA ALA A 370 -28.66 24.74 -0.45
C ALA A 370 -29.05 24.95 -1.92
N GLU A 371 -30.27 25.42 -2.14
CA GLU A 371 -30.61 26.48 -3.11
C GLU A 371 -32.13 26.70 -3.14
N VAL A 372 -32.54 27.80 -2.51
CA VAL A 372 -33.79 28.46 -2.84
C VAL A 372 -33.51 29.24 -4.13
N GLY A 373 -34.08 28.79 -5.25
CA GLY A 373 -34.21 29.64 -6.45
C GLY A 373 -34.05 28.94 -7.80
N LEU A 374 -35.19 28.60 -8.41
CA LEU A 374 -35.46 28.49 -9.85
C LEU A 374 -34.91 27.28 -10.63
N GLY A 375 -35.85 26.53 -11.23
CA GLY A 375 -35.63 25.74 -12.46
C GLY A 375 -35.62 24.22 -12.27
N GLY A 376 -36.72 23.56 -12.64
CA GLY A 376 -36.93 22.12 -12.44
C GLY A 376 -36.05 21.20 -13.30
N GLY A 377 -35.78 20.01 -12.74
CA GLY A 377 -35.10 18.91 -13.43
C GLY A 377 -34.82 17.71 -12.52
N GLY A 378 -35.75 17.35 -11.61
CA GLY A 378 -35.50 16.36 -10.55
C GLY A 378 -35.95 14.93 -10.83
N VAL A 379 -36.57 14.63 -11.97
CA VAL A 379 -37.21 13.32 -12.22
C VAL A 379 -36.57 12.56 -13.40
N GLU A 380 -35.87 13.24 -14.31
CA GLU A 380 -35.24 12.61 -15.48
C GLU A 380 -33.95 11.85 -15.14
N ASP A 381 -33.15 12.30 -14.16
CA ASP A 381 -31.82 11.69 -13.93
C ASP A 381 -31.89 10.33 -13.20
N VAL A 382 -32.97 10.07 -12.45
CA VAL A 382 -33.23 8.75 -11.82
C VAL A 382 -33.81 7.76 -12.85
N ALA A 383 -34.66 8.22 -13.77
CA ALA A 383 -35.18 7.41 -14.86
C ALA A 383 -34.08 7.05 -15.88
N ARG A 384 -33.14 7.98 -16.14
CA ARG A 384 -31.98 7.77 -17.03
C ARG A 384 -31.01 6.71 -16.50
N ARG A 385 -30.74 6.68 -15.19
CA ARG A 385 -29.88 5.67 -14.55
C ARG A 385 -30.52 4.27 -14.51
N ARG A 386 -31.84 4.16 -14.32
CA ARG A 386 -32.58 2.88 -14.47
C ARG A 386 -32.66 2.43 -15.93
N GLY A 387 -32.76 3.35 -16.88
CA GLY A 387 -32.74 3.08 -18.32
C GLY A 387 -31.39 2.54 -18.81
N GLN A 388 -30.28 3.10 -18.31
CA GLN A 388 -28.93 2.64 -18.67
C GLN A 388 -28.59 1.24 -18.14
N ARG A 389 -29.13 0.86 -16.97
CA ARG A 389 -28.98 -0.50 -16.42
C ARG A 389 -29.77 -1.55 -17.21
N ARG A 390 -30.96 -1.20 -17.72
CA ARG A 390 -31.73 -2.06 -18.62
C ARG A 390 -31.14 -2.19 -20.03
N LEU A 391 -30.42 -1.16 -20.50
CA LEU A 391 -29.70 -1.23 -21.78
C LEU A 391 -28.52 -2.21 -21.72
N LEU A 392 -27.79 -2.25 -20.60
CA LEU A 392 -26.72 -3.23 -20.38
C LEU A 392 -27.23 -4.67 -20.22
N GLU A 393 -28.42 -4.86 -19.63
CA GLU A 393 -29.09 -6.17 -19.52
C GLU A 393 -29.69 -6.63 -20.87
N ALA A 394 -30.17 -5.70 -21.71
CA ALA A 394 -30.69 -6.00 -23.05
C ALA A 394 -29.60 -6.28 -24.09
N GLU A 395 -28.41 -5.67 -23.97
CA GLU A 395 -27.25 -5.98 -24.82
C GLU A 395 -26.71 -7.40 -24.53
N THR A 396 -26.83 -7.89 -23.29
CA THR A 396 -26.47 -9.28 -22.94
C THR A 396 -27.50 -10.33 -23.39
N GLU A 397 -28.76 -9.95 -23.59
CA GLU A 397 -29.80 -10.87 -24.11
C GLU A 397 -29.86 -10.89 -25.64
N ALA A 398 -29.44 -9.82 -26.33
CA ALA A 398 -29.41 -9.74 -27.79
C ALA A 398 -28.23 -10.50 -28.44
N GLU A 399 -27.15 -10.80 -27.71
CA GLU A 399 -26.03 -11.62 -28.20
C GLU A 399 -26.21 -13.13 -27.94
N ALA A 400 -27.28 -13.54 -27.25
CA ALA A 400 -27.56 -14.94 -26.95
C ALA A 400 -28.36 -15.67 -28.05
N ASP A 401 -28.91 -14.96 -29.05
CA ASP A 401 -29.70 -15.58 -30.12
C ASP A 401 -29.48 -14.89 -31.48
N GLY A 402 -28.64 -15.49 -32.33
CA GLY A 402 -28.53 -15.10 -33.75
C GLY A 402 -27.11 -15.10 -34.32
N GLY A 403 -26.69 -16.21 -34.90
CA GLY A 403 -25.55 -16.21 -35.83
C GLY A 403 -25.92 -15.53 -37.16
N VAL A 404 -24.93 -14.90 -37.83
CA VAL A 404 -24.65 -14.95 -39.29
C VAL A 404 -23.58 -13.90 -39.69
N SER A 405 -22.56 -14.42 -40.40
CA SER A 405 -21.71 -13.87 -41.50
C SER A 405 -20.91 -12.55 -41.39
N ALA A 406 -19.68 -12.64 -41.91
CA ALA A 406 -18.56 -11.70 -41.78
C ALA A 406 -18.42 -10.64 -42.90
N ASP A 407 -19.50 -10.07 -43.44
CA ASP A 407 -19.41 -9.18 -44.63
C ASP A 407 -20.09 -7.80 -44.51
N ALA A 408 -20.29 -7.25 -43.30
CA ALA A 408 -21.02 -5.98 -43.11
C ALA A 408 -20.28 -4.92 -42.27
N VAL A 409 -18.96 -4.74 -42.45
CA VAL A 409 -18.15 -3.74 -41.71
C VAL A 409 -17.53 -2.67 -42.63
N ALA A 410 -18.20 -2.32 -43.74
CA ALA A 410 -17.64 -1.38 -44.72
C ALA A 410 -18.40 -0.06 -44.95
N ASP A 411 -19.56 0.18 -44.32
CA ASP A 411 -20.44 1.29 -44.78
C ASP A 411 -21.05 2.19 -43.68
N ALA A 412 -20.31 2.45 -42.60
CA ALA A 412 -20.73 3.40 -41.56
C ALA A 412 -19.69 4.50 -41.27
N VAL A 413 -18.96 4.93 -42.31
CA VAL A 413 -18.08 6.12 -42.29
C VAL A 413 -18.48 7.08 -43.41
N ALA A 414 -19.71 7.59 -43.36
CA ALA A 414 -20.12 8.76 -44.14
C ALA A 414 -21.48 9.29 -43.64
N GLY A 415 -21.49 10.43 -42.95
CA GLY A 415 -22.72 11.20 -42.77
C GLY A 415 -22.87 11.91 -41.43
N ALA A 416 -22.26 13.09 -41.29
CA ALA A 416 -22.80 14.20 -40.49
C ALA A 416 -22.02 15.49 -40.80
N VAL A 417 -22.37 16.14 -41.92
CA VAL A 417 -22.04 17.55 -42.19
C VAL A 417 -23.32 18.36 -41.92
N GLY A 418 -23.21 19.34 -41.04
CA GLY A 418 -24.21 20.37 -40.75
C GLY A 418 -23.68 21.25 -39.61
N SER A 419 -22.86 22.26 -39.91
CA SER A 419 -23.25 23.66 -40.17
C SER A 419 -23.72 24.41 -38.91
N GLY A 420 -22.79 25.16 -38.32
CA GLY A 420 -23.02 26.18 -37.30
C GLY A 420 -21.80 27.10 -37.22
N ASP A 421 -21.92 28.27 -37.84
CA ASP A 421 -20.92 29.32 -37.93
C ASP A 421 -20.53 29.89 -36.54
N GLU A 422 -19.25 29.86 -36.21
CA GLU A 422 -18.57 30.94 -35.45
C GLU A 422 -17.13 31.07 -35.99
N VAL A 423 -16.81 32.26 -36.50
CA VAL A 423 -15.54 32.61 -37.15
C VAL A 423 -14.45 32.83 -36.09
N PRO A 424 -13.26 32.24 -36.20
CA PRO A 424 -12.12 32.65 -35.38
C PRO A 424 -11.31 33.74 -36.09
N GLU A 425 -11.06 34.86 -35.41
CA GLU A 425 -10.04 35.83 -35.82
C GLU A 425 -8.66 35.19 -35.79
N VAL A 426 -7.93 35.34 -36.90
CA VAL A 426 -6.55 34.89 -37.11
C VAL A 426 -5.67 36.12 -37.13
N ASP A 427 -4.63 36.17 -36.28
CA ASP A 427 -3.49 37.06 -36.52
C ASP A 427 -2.41 36.34 -37.34
N GLY A 428 -1.69 37.13 -38.15
CA GLY A 428 -0.82 36.71 -39.24
C GLY A 428 0.50 36.04 -38.85
N SER A 429 0.53 35.18 -37.82
CA SER A 429 1.73 34.41 -37.46
C SER A 429 1.52 32.91 -37.19
N GLY A 430 0.30 32.38 -37.30
CA GLY A 430 0.06 30.93 -37.34
C GLY A 430 0.51 30.14 -36.11
N ARG A 431 0.53 30.75 -34.92
CA ARG A 431 0.93 30.12 -33.65
C ARG A 431 -0.24 30.10 -32.67
N ARG A 432 -0.62 28.90 -32.19
CA ARG A 432 -1.60 28.76 -31.09
C ARG A 432 -0.92 29.20 -29.78
N VAL A 433 -1.23 30.42 -29.34
CA VAL A 433 -0.75 30.95 -28.06
C VAL A 433 -1.60 30.34 -26.95
N LEU A 434 -1.03 29.41 -26.18
CA LEU A 434 -1.49 29.19 -24.81
C LEU A 434 -1.06 30.42 -24.01
N ALA A 435 -2.05 31.19 -23.52
CA ALA A 435 -1.80 32.40 -22.74
C ALA A 435 -0.90 32.09 -21.55
N ALA A 436 0.33 32.59 -21.60
CA ALA A 436 1.24 32.64 -20.47
C ALA A 436 0.90 33.84 -19.60
N GLY A 437 0.72 33.60 -18.29
CA GLY A 437 0.99 34.58 -17.25
C GLY A 437 -0.05 35.69 -17.02
N ALA A 438 -1.21 35.35 -16.46
CA ALA A 438 -1.96 36.27 -15.62
C ALA A 438 -2.79 35.48 -14.59
N GLY A 439 -2.42 35.59 -13.31
CA GLY A 439 -3.17 35.03 -12.19
C GLY A 439 -2.64 33.68 -11.70
N VAL A 440 -1.84 33.71 -10.63
CA VAL A 440 -1.79 32.57 -9.70
C VAL A 440 -3.22 32.43 -9.18
N ASN A 441 -4.00 31.49 -9.73
CA ASN A 441 -5.32 31.21 -9.21
C ASN A 441 -5.18 30.86 -7.73
N PRO A 442 -5.96 31.46 -6.83
CA PRO A 442 -5.98 31.00 -5.44
C PRO A 442 -6.36 29.52 -5.47
N VAL A 443 -5.50 28.68 -4.89
CA VAL A 443 -5.81 27.28 -4.63
C VAL A 443 -7.05 27.29 -3.74
N VAL A 444 -8.22 27.00 -4.33
CA VAL A 444 -9.46 26.86 -3.55
C VAL A 444 -9.35 25.53 -2.85
N VAL A 445 -9.20 25.59 -1.52
CA VAL A 445 -9.28 24.40 -0.68
C VAL A 445 -10.73 23.91 -0.75
N PRO A 446 -10.99 22.69 -1.24
CA PRO A 446 -12.34 22.15 -1.22
C PRO A 446 -12.86 22.18 0.22
N GLN A 447 -14.12 22.61 0.40
CA GLN A 447 -14.74 22.78 1.73
C GLN A 447 -15.42 21.50 2.22
N LEU A 448 -15.69 20.57 1.31
CA LEU A 448 -16.31 19.27 1.54
C LEU A 448 -15.33 18.19 1.03
N ASP A 449 -15.47 16.91 1.40
CA ASP A 449 -14.72 15.78 0.86
C ASP A 449 -15.50 15.09 -0.28
N GLY A 450 -14.94 14.05 -0.90
CA GLY A 450 -15.60 13.27 -1.96
C GLY A 450 -16.84 12.49 -1.51
N PHE A 451 -17.14 12.54 -0.22
CA PHE A 451 -18.28 11.92 0.43
C PHE A 451 -19.25 12.97 1.02
N GLY A 452 -19.05 14.26 0.74
CA GLY A 452 -19.90 15.36 1.19
C GLY A 452 -19.71 15.77 2.66
N ASN A 453 -18.68 15.28 3.36
CA ASN A 453 -18.35 15.73 4.71
C ASN A 453 -17.52 17.02 4.64
N PRO A 454 -17.67 17.98 5.57
CA PRO A 454 -16.74 19.11 5.64
C PRO A 454 -15.29 18.64 5.72
N LEU A 455 -14.43 19.13 4.83
CA LEU A 455 -12.99 18.89 4.96
C LEU A 455 -12.52 19.62 6.22
N ASP A 456 -11.80 18.91 7.09
CA ASP A 456 -11.19 19.54 8.25
C ASP A 456 -10.20 20.61 7.77
N MET A 457 -10.53 21.87 8.05
CA MET A 457 -9.75 23.07 7.72
C MET A 457 -8.43 23.15 8.53
N SER A 458 -8.03 22.07 9.21
CA SER A 458 -6.78 21.95 9.95
C SER A 458 -5.52 21.91 9.07
N PHE A 459 -5.67 21.89 7.73
CA PHE A 459 -4.55 22.02 6.79
C PHE A 459 -3.86 23.38 6.91
N LYS A 460 -2.76 23.42 7.65
CA LYS A 460 -1.89 24.58 7.80
C LYS A 460 -0.87 24.60 6.67
N ARG A 461 -0.85 25.68 5.91
CA ARG A 461 0.24 25.99 4.98
C ARG A 461 1.56 25.94 5.75
N ILE A 462 2.55 25.24 5.21
CA ILE A 462 3.89 25.19 5.78
C ILE A 462 4.62 26.47 5.35
N PRO A 463 4.95 27.39 6.29
CA PRO A 463 5.61 28.63 5.93
C PRO A 463 6.99 28.37 5.34
N ASN A 464 7.37 29.15 4.33
CA ASN A 464 8.70 29.10 3.70
C ASN A 464 9.08 27.70 3.16
N SER A 465 8.10 26.93 2.67
CA SER A 465 8.33 25.65 2.02
C SER A 465 7.39 25.47 0.82
N ASP A 466 7.80 24.62 -0.10
CA ASP A 466 7.04 24.21 -1.27
C ASP A 466 6.84 22.69 -1.31
N VAL A 467 5.92 22.24 -2.17
CA VAL A 467 5.52 20.84 -2.23
C VAL A 467 6.69 19.94 -2.64
N GLY A 468 7.59 20.44 -3.49
CA GLY A 468 8.80 19.74 -3.90
C GLY A 468 9.74 19.50 -2.72
N THR A 469 10.02 20.54 -1.93
CA THR A 469 10.84 20.46 -0.71
C THR A 469 10.25 19.49 0.31
N GLU A 470 8.95 19.58 0.57
CA GLU A 470 8.28 18.69 1.53
C GLU A 470 8.21 17.24 1.06
N PHE A 471 8.03 17.00 -0.25
CA PHE A 471 8.11 15.66 -0.82
C PHE A 471 9.49 15.04 -0.55
N VAL A 472 10.58 15.74 -0.85
CA VAL A 472 11.93 15.20 -0.65
C VAL A 472 12.22 14.99 0.84
N ARG A 473 11.78 15.89 1.72
CA ARG A 473 11.84 15.68 3.19
C ARG A 473 11.06 14.44 3.62
N CYS A 474 9.86 14.25 3.08
CA CYS A 474 9.02 13.10 3.38
C CYS A 474 9.70 11.79 2.95
N ALA A 475 10.19 11.73 1.71
CA ALA A 475 10.91 10.58 1.17
C ALA A 475 12.15 10.23 2.02
N ALA A 476 12.98 11.22 2.36
CA ALA A 476 14.17 11.01 3.19
C ALA A 476 13.80 10.49 4.59
N ARG A 477 12.81 11.10 5.26
CA ARG A 477 12.31 10.65 6.57
C ARG A 477 11.72 9.24 6.49
N ALA A 478 11.00 8.91 5.43
CA ALA A 478 10.41 7.58 5.24
C ALA A 478 11.50 6.52 5.08
N GLN A 479 12.53 6.78 4.28
CA GLN A 479 13.69 5.89 4.11
C GLN A 479 14.43 5.68 5.43
N GLN A 480 14.70 6.75 6.19
CA GLN A 480 15.37 6.65 7.50
C GLN A 480 14.54 5.87 8.53
N ARG A 481 13.23 6.09 8.59
CA ARG A 481 12.33 5.32 9.48
C ARG A 481 12.27 3.85 9.09
N SER A 482 12.27 3.55 7.79
CA SER A 482 12.25 2.17 7.29
C SER A 482 13.53 1.43 7.68
N SER A 483 14.72 2.03 7.49
CA SER A 483 15.98 1.38 7.87
C SER A 483 16.07 1.13 9.38
N SER A 484 15.74 2.12 10.21
CA SER A 484 15.78 1.96 11.68
C SER A 484 14.79 0.90 12.19
N ARG A 485 13.60 0.79 11.59
CA ARG A 485 12.60 -0.21 12.00
C ARG A 485 12.98 -1.62 11.56
N ARG A 486 13.65 -1.77 10.43
CA ARG A 486 14.08 -3.06 9.90
C ARG A 486 14.99 -3.79 10.88
N ASP A 487 16.06 -3.13 11.32
CA ASP A 487 17.02 -3.67 12.30
C ASP A 487 16.31 -4.16 13.57
N GLN A 488 15.41 -3.35 14.12
CA GLN A 488 14.70 -3.68 15.36
C GLN A 488 13.76 -4.88 15.19
N SER A 489 13.11 -4.97 14.02
CA SER A 489 12.13 -6.00 13.70
C SER A 489 12.80 -7.35 13.49
N LEU A 490 13.91 -7.37 12.75
CA LEU A 490 14.63 -8.60 12.41
C LEU A 490 15.49 -9.14 13.56
N ALA A 491 15.74 -8.37 14.62
CA ALA A 491 16.59 -8.81 15.73
C ALA A 491 16.12 -10.07 16.48
N ALA A 492 14.85 -10.50 16.37
CA ALA A 492 14.41 -11.80 16.91
C ALA A 492 14.55 -12.96 15.92
N LEU A 493 14.78 -12.68 14.64
CA LEU A 493 14.92 -13.65 13.57
C LEU A 493 16.41 -14.07 13.49
N SER A 494 16.82 -14.89 14.46
CA SER A 494 18.20 -15.34 14.63
C SER A 494 18.29 -16.81 15.04
N THR A 495 19.40 -17.44 14.68
CA THR A 495 19.81 -18.81 15.03
C THR A 495 20.43 -18.87 16.43
N SER A 496 20.64 -20.08 16.97
CA SER A 496 21.33 -20.24 18.25
C SER A 496 22.78 -19.75 18.22
N ASP A 497 23.49 -19.90 17.09
CA ASP A 497 24.87 -19.42 16.88
C ASP A 497 25.00 -17.88 16.75
N GLY A 498 23.89 -17.15 16.58
CA GLY A 498 23.88 -15.68 16.51
C GLY A 498 23.80 -15.08 15.12
N ARG A 499 23.80 -15.91 14.07
CA ARG A 499 23.45 -15.45 12.72
C ARG A 499 22.02 -14.91 12.69
N HIS A 500 21.78 -13.88 11.89
CA HIS A 500 20.49 -13.21 11.77
C HIS A 500 20.22 -12.81 10.32
N VAL A 501 18.93 -12.65 9.99
CA VAL A 501 18.51 -12.23 8.64
C VAL A 501 18.82 -10.74 8.45
N ALA A 502 19.54 -10.42 7.37
CA ALA A 502 19.90 -9.05 7.01
C ALA A 502 19.64 -8.78 5.51
N PHE A 503 18.51 -8.13 5.20
CA PHE A 503 18.19 -7.72 3.83
C PHE A 503 18.98 -6.48 3.39
N SER A 504 19.76 -6.61 2.33
CA SER A 504 20.58 -5.53 1.77
C SER A 504 20.69 -5.61 0.25
N LYS A 505 21.13 -4.51 -0.39
CA LYS A 505 21.45 -4.52 -1.83
C LYS A 505 22.56 -5.53 -2.16
N ALA A 506 23.52 -5.71 -1.27
CA ALA A 506 24.58 -6.70 -1.43
C ALA A 506 24.03 -8.13 -1.36
N ALA A 507 23.07 -8.39 -0.46
CA ALA A 507 22.39 -9.67 -0.38
C ALA A 507 21.59 -9.98 -1.65
N ARG A 508 20.85 -9.00 -2.21
CA ARG A 508 20.10 -9.19 -3.46
C ARG A 508 20.98 -9.64 -4.63
N LYS A 509 22.22 -9.15 -4.71
CA LYS A 509 23.18 -9.55 -5.75
C LYS A 509 23.61 -11.02 -5.67
N ARG A 510 23.40 -11.68 -4.52
CA ARG A 510 23.72 -13.09 -4.32
C ARG A 510 22.55 -14.04 -4.62
N ILE A 511 21.36 -13.50 -4.91
CA ILE A 511 20.21 -14.32 -5.30
C ILE A 511 20.58 -15.03 -6.61
N PRO A 512 20.43 -16.37 -6.69
CA PRO A 512 20.74 -17.11 -7.91
C PRO A 512 19.91 -16.60 -9.10
N GLN A 513 20.53 -16.49 -10.28
CA GLN A 513 19.88 -15.91 -11.46
C GLN A 513 18.62 -16.68 -11.86
N GLU A 514 18.62 -18.01 -11.71
CA GLU A 514 17.46 -18.84 -12.00
C GLU A 514 16.25 -18.56 -11.09
N VAL A 515 16.47 -18.04 -9.87
CA VAL A 515 15.38 -17.60 -8.98
C VAL A 515 14.82 -16.26 -9.45
N LEU A 516 15.67 -15.36 -9.93
CA LEU A 516 15.23 -14.09 -10.53
C LEU A 516 14.43 -14.33 -11.82
N ASP A 517 14.90 -15.25 -12.66
CA ASP A 517 14.25 -15.64 -13.91
C ASP A 517 12.90 -16.32 -13.65
N LEU A 518 12.83 -17.18 -12.63
CA LEU A 518 11.58 -17.77 -12.16
C LEU A 518 10.56 -16.69 -11.77
N ILE A 519 10.96 -15.72 -10.93
CA ILE A 519 10.07 -14.62 -10.53
C ILE A 519 9.61 -13.84 -11.77
N ARG A 520 10.50 -13.54 -12.72
CA ARG A 520 10.14 -12.84 -13.96
C ARG A 520 9.15 -13.64 -14.80
N SER A 521 9.34 -14.95 -14.93
CA SER A 521 8.45 -15.82 -15.73
C SER A 521 7.00 -15.83 -15.23
N HIS A 522 6.77 -15.59 -13.93
CA HIS A 522 5.43 -15.49 -13.36
C HIS A 522 4.82 -14.08 -13.47
N ASN A 523 5.59 -13.07 -13.91
CA ASN A 523 5.18 -11.66 -13.92
C ASN A 523 5.18 -11.05 -15.35
N VAL A 524 4.74 -11.82 -16.34
CA VAL A 524 4.75 -11.38 -17.75
C VAL A 524 3.88 -10.14 -17.97
N MET A 525 2.67 -10.09 -17.41
CA MET A 525 1.76 -8.95 -17.58
C MET A 525 2.32 -7.70 -16.90
N ASP A 526 2.86 -7.83 -15.69
CA ASP A 526 3.45 -6.70 -14.96
C ASP A 526 4.70 -6.16 -15.66
N THR A 527 5.50 -7.03 -16.29
CA THR A 527 6.69 -6.63 -17.06
C THR A 527 6.30 -5.75 -18.25
N GLU A 528 5.31 -6.18 -19.01
CA GLU A 528 4.75 -5.44 -20.14
C GLU A 528 4.13 -4.11 -19.71
N LEU A 529 3.40 -4.13 -18.59
CA LEU A 529 2.75 -2.93 -18.05
C LEU A 529 3.78 -1.92 -17.53
N HIS A 530 4.82 -2.37 -16.83
CA HIS A 530 5.91 -1.52 -16.35
C HIS A 530 6.69 -0.90 -17.52
N THR A 531 6.96 -1.67 -18.57
CA THR A 531 7.59 -1.17 -19.81
C THR A 531 6.76 -0.07 -20.45
N LEU A 532 5.44 -0.27 -20.57
CA LEU A 532 4.52 0.79 -21.03
C LEU A 532 4.54 2.01 -20.10
N GLY A 533 4.56 1.80 -18.78
CA GLY A 533 4.64 2.86 -17.78
C GLY A 533 5.86 3.75 -17.94
N LEU A 534 7.04 3.15 -18.17
CA LEU A 534 8.27 3.88 -18.46
C LEU A 534 8.13 4.74 -19.71
N ALA A 535 7.63 4.16 -20.81
CA ALA A 535 7.44 4.89 -22.07
C ALA A 535 6.44 6.05 -21.93
N LEU A 536 5.34 5.86 -21.20
CA LEU A 536 4.35 6.90 -20.93
C LEU A 536 4.93 8.02 -20.06
N LEU A 537 5.73 7.67 -19.04
CA LEU A 537 6.40 8.64 -18.19
C LEU A 537 7.41 9.47 -18.99
N ASP A 538 8.22 8.84 -19.84
CA ASP A 538 9.18 9.53 -20.70
C ASP A 538 8.49 10.50 -21.67
N ALA A 539 7.44 10.04 -22.35
CA ALA A 539 6.66 10.88 -23.25
C ALA A 539 6.06 12.08 -22.51
N ARG A 540 5.50 11.85 -21.32
CA ARG A 540 4.89 12.90 -20.50
C ARG A 540 5.91 13.92 -20.01
N ILE A 541 7.08 13.47 -19.54
CA ILE A 541 8.15 14.38 -19.11
C ILE A 541 8.67 15.20 -20.28
N ALA A 542 8.84 14.58 -21.46
CA ALA A 542 9.28 15.30 -22.66
C ALA A 542 8.28 16.40 -23.07
N GLU A 543 6.98 16.08 -23.07
CA GLU A 543 5.89 17.05 -23.31
C GLU A 543 5.95 18.21 -22.31
N GLN A 544 6.03 17.89 -21.01
CA GLN A 544 6.05 18.90 -19.94
C GLN A 544 7.32 19.77 -19.98
N LYS A 545 8.46 19.21 -20.37
CA LYS A 545 9.71 19.96 -20.60
C LYS A 545 9.60 20.87 -21.81
N ALA A 546 9.03 20.39 -22.92
CA ALA A 546 8.81 21.20 -24.12
C ALA A 546 7.86 22.38 -23.85
N ALA A 547 6.89 22.20 -22.94
CA ALA A 547 6.00 23.24 -22.47
C ALA A 547 6.61 24.16 -21.39
N GLY A 548 7.83 23.90 -20.91
CA GLY A 548 8.48 24.67 -19.85
C GLY A 548 7.82 24.52 -18.47
N LEU A 549 7.05 23.45 -18.24
CA LEU A 549 6.30 23.21 -17.00
C LEU A 549 7.01 22.26 -16.03
N PHE A 550 7.90 21.41 -16.54
CA PHE A 550 8.62 20.42 -15.73
C PHE A 550 9.85 21.03 -15.04
N HIS A 551 9.95 20.83 -13.73
CA HIS A 551 11.12 21.19 -12.93
C HIS A 551 11.55 20.02 -12.06
N ASP A 552 12.86 19.82 -11.93
CA ASP A 552 13.41 18.81 -11.03
C ASP A 552 13.06 19.14 -9.57
N LEU A 553 12.86 18.08 -8.78
CA LEU A 553 12.70 18.24 -7.34
C LEU A 553 13.98 18.82 -6.71
N PRO A 554 13.86 19.66 -5.67
CA PRO A 554 15.02 20.27 -5.04
C PRO A 554 15.91 19.22 -4.38
N LYS A 555 17.23 19.40 -4.49
CA LYS A 555 18.17 18.60 -3.71
C LYS A 555 18.14 19.09 -2.27
N LEU A 556 17.92 18.18 -1.30
CA LEU A 556 18.10 18.57 0.10
C LEU A 556 19.57 18.92 0.33
N PRO A 557 19.86 19.97 1.12
CA PRO A 557 21.21 20.18 1.60
C PRO A 557 21.65 18.93 2.37
N PRO A 558 22.94 18.53 2.28
CA PRO A 558 23.44 17.40 3.06
C PRO A 558 23.09 17.65 4.51
N THR A 559 22.33 16.74 5.11
CA THR A 559 21.98 16.84 6.52
C THR A 559 23.29 16.85 7.29
N SER A 560 23.63 17.96 7.95
CA SER A 560 24.72 17.97 8.93
C SER A 560 24.47 16.80 9.88
N ASP A 561 25.48 15.98 10.14
CA ASP A 561 25.46 14.76 10.96
C ASP A 561 25.09 14.97 12.44
N ARG A 562 24.21 15.92 12.77
CA ARG A 562 23.67 16.15 14.11
C ARG A 562 22.72 15.03 14.58
N GLY A 563 22.43 14.04 13.73
CA GLY A 563 21.64 12.85 14.08
C GLY A 563 22.44 11.66 14.60
N ALA A 564 23.79 11.69 14.57
CA ALA A 564 24.62 10.57 15.02
C ALA A 564 24.54 10.33 16.55
N ALA A 565 24.08 11.30 17.33
CA ALA A 565 24.12 11.26 18.79
C ALA A 565 22.96 10.51 19.47
N ASN A 566 21.96 9.99 18.75
CA ASN A 566 20.81 9.30 19.37
C ASN A 566 20.48 7.92 18.77
N LYS A 567 21.50 7.16 18.36
CA LYS A 567 21.39 5.71 18.15
C LYS A 567 21.32 4.95 19.50
N ARG A 568 20.38 5.29 20.38
CA ARG A 568 20.04 4.45 21.56
C ARG A 568 18.85 3.54 21.20
N GLY A 569 19.10 2.59 20.31
CA GLY A 569 18.18 1.49 20.03
C GLY A 569 18.63 0.25 20.78
N GLY A 570 18.00 -0.05 21.92
CA GLY A 570 18.28 -1.21 22.77
C GLY A 570 17.81 -2.53 22.15
N GLY A 571 18.58 -3.04 21.19
CA GLY A 571 18.60 -4.45 20.83
C GLY A 571 20.00 -5.01 21.06
N PRO A 572 20.16 -6.34 21.22
CA PRO A 572 21.48 -6.95 21.24
C PRO A 572 22.12 -6.75 19.86
N ARG A 573 22.88 -5.66 19.71
CA ARG A 573 23.68 -5.40 18.51
C ARG A 573 24.99 -6.13 18.69
N VAL A 574 25.34 -6.96 17.71
CA VAL A 574 26.71 -7.43 17.54
C VAL A 574 27.62 -6.20 17.50
N VAL A 575 28.48 -6.06 18.51
CA VAL A 575 29.31 -4.87 18.67
C VAL A 575 30.46 -4.97 17.68
N LYS A 576 30.61 -3.96 16.81
CA LYS A 576 31.76 -3.84 15.92
C LYS A 576 33.07 -3.85 16.73
N PRO A 577 34.15 -4.52 16.29
CA PRO A 577 35.41 -4.54 17.03
C PRO A 577 35.91 -3.10 17.32
N GLN A 578 36.41 -2.86 18.54
CA GLN A 578 37.06 -1.60 18.90
C GLN A 578 38.55 -1.67 18.53
N GLY A 579 39.04 -0.73 17.72
CA GLY A 579 40.46 -0.64 17.31
C GLY A 579 40.68 -0.51 15.80
N GLU A 580 41.82 0.06 15.40
CA GLU A 580 42.23 0.23 13.99
C GLU A 580 42.32 -1.14 13.29
N ARG A 581 41.83 -1.22 12.03
CA ARG A 581 42.18 -2.32 11.12
C ARG A 581 43.70 -2.41 11.15
N GLY A 582 44.25 -3.53 11.64
CA GLY A 582 45.70 -3.73 11.75
C GLY A 582 46.39 -3.22 10.49
N GLY A 583 47.16 -2.14 10.65
CA GLY A 583 47.80 -1.45 9.54
C GLY A 583 48.76 -2.38 8.80
N SER A 584 48.50 -2.58 7.52
CA SER A 584 49.50 -3.03 6.55
C SER A 584 49.20 -2.40 5.20
N GLU A 585 49.18 -1.07 5.15
CA GLU A 585 49.41 -0.32 3.90
C GLU A 585 49.92 1.09 4.23
N GLY A 586 51.04 1.10 4.93
CA GLY A 586 51.95 2.23 4.97
C GLY A 586 53.34 1.69 4.65
N GLU A 587 53.76 1.85 3.40
CA GLU A 587 55.09 2.35 3.00
C GLU A 587 55.56 1.73 1.68
N LEU A 588 55.36 2.47 0.58
CA LEU A 588 56.44 2.71 -0.37
C LEU A 588 56.22 4.05 -1.09
N ARG A 589 57.06 5.00 -0.68
CA ARG A 589 57.23 6.36 -1.18
C ARG A 589 57.58 6.39 -2.67
N ARG A 590 56.93 7.26 -3.45
CA ARG A 590 57.52 8.48 -4.05
C ARG A 590 56.47 9.29 -4.77
#